data_AF-R6EU10-F1
#
_entry.id   AF-R6EU10-F1
#
_cell.length_a   1.000
_cell.length_b   1.000
_cell.length_c   1.000
_cell.angle_alpha   90.00
_cell.angle_beta   90.00
_cell.angle_gamma   90.00
#
_symmetry.space_group_name_H-M   'P 1'
#
loop_
_entity.id
_entity.type
_entity.pdbx_description
1 polymer ?
#
loop_
_entity_poly.entity_id
_entity_poly.type
_entity_poly.pdbx_seq_one_letter_code
_entity_poly.pdbx_strand_id
1 'polypeptide(L)'
;MALIKGIEDGVFKHNSFEYEKLACIYEAVFKKYADISKQTEYTPLYYPFFHLHTSDFWNLCLKTPHSDKFPSTISVGWIRNNVEYAYIAPKLWDMLQHKVYRNRLAEFIVDEEIKTATTRSRSFMRIFLNWLVAI
;
A
#
# COMPACT_ATOMS: atom_id res chain seq x y z
N MET A 1 0.92 -0.83 5.35
CA MET A 1 1.83 -0.40 6.45
C MET A 1 3.11 0.28 5.98
N ALA A 2 3.83 -0.26 4.98
CA ALA A 2 5.12 0.34 4.55
C ALA A 2 5.03 1.82 4.15
N LEU A 3 3.94 2.24 3.50
CA LEU A 3 3.68 3.65 3.16
C LEU A 3 3.63 4.54 4.40
N ILE A 4 2.85 4.15 5.41
CA ILE A 4 2.71 4.89 6.66
C ILE A 4 4.07 5.06 7.33
N LYS A 5 4.83 3.97 7.44
CA LYS A 5 6.18 3.99 8.03
C LYS A 5 7.12 4.92 7.26
N GLY A 6 7.11 4.86 5.92
CA GLY A 6 7.94 5.72 5.09
C GLY A 6 7.60 7.21 5.17
N ILE A 7 6.32 7.55 5.38
CA ILE A 7 5.89 8.92 5.64
C ILE A 7 6.39 9.36 7.03
N GLU A 8 6.23 8.52 8.05
CA GLU A 8 6.68 8.82 9.41
C GLU A 8 8.19 9.02 9.53
N ASP A 9 8.96 8.23 8.80
CA ASP A 9 10.42 8.31 8.75
C ASP A 9 10.91 9.47 7.87
N GLY A 10 10.02 10.18 7.19
CA GLY A 10 10.37 11.27 6.27
C GLY A 10 11.04 10.81 4.98
N VAL A 11 10.98 9.51 4.65
CA VAL A 11 11.47 8.95 3.39
C VAL A 11 10.64 9.45 2.22
N PHE A 12 9.31 9.50 2.39
CA PHE A 12 8.38 10.02 1.39
C PHE A 12 7.83 11.39 1.82
N LYS A 13 8.39 12.45 1.25
CA LYS A 13 7.98 13.85 1.49
C LYS A 13 6.91 14.35 0.50
N HIS A 14 6.69 13.60 -0.56
CA HIS A 14 5.73 13.89 -1.62
C HIS A 14 4.89 12.64 -1.89
N ASN A 15 3.75 12.82 -2.54
CA ASN A 15 2.88 11.72 -2.97
C ASN A 15 3.47 10.98 -4.17
N SER A 16 4.64 10.37 -3.97
CA SER A 16 5.41 9.63 -4.95
C SER A 16 6.22 8.56 -4.22
N PHE A 17 5.93 7.31 -4.53
CA PHE A 17 6.49 6.12 -3.90
C PHE A 17 7.28 5.33 -4.92
N GLU A 18 8.60 5.57 -4.95
CA GLU A 18 9.54 4.78 -5.74
C GLU A 18 9.63 3.35 -5.22
N TYR A 19 9.62 2.38 -6.14
CA TYR A 19 9.58 0.96 -5.79
C TYR A 19 10.74 0.53 -4.89
N GLU A 20 11.98 0.91 -5.20
CA GLU A 20 13.16 0.49 -4.44
C GLU A 20 13.17 1.07 -3.02
N LYS A 21 12.80 2.35 -2.87
CA LYS A 21 12.68 3.00 -1.55
C LYS A 21 11.61 2.33 -0.70
N LEU A 22 10.47 2.00 -1.31
CA LEU A 22 9.39 1.31 -0.62
C LEU A 22 9.77 -0.14 -0.27
N ALA A 23 10.55 -0.82 -1.12
CA ALA A 23 11.05 -2.18 -0.88
C ALA A 23 11.91 -2.26 0.38
N CYS A 24 12.81 -1.29 0.60
CA CYS A 24 13.64 -1.22 1.80
C CYS A 24 12.82 -1.14 3.09
N ILE A 25 11.65 -0.50 3.06
CA ILE A 25 10.75 -0.38 4.21
C ILE A 25 9.85 -1.61 4.33
N TYR A 26 9.37 -2.11 3.19
CA TYR A 26 8.41 -3.20 3.11
C TYR A 26 8.91 -4.46 3.78
N GLU A 27 10.16 -4.87 3.56
CA GLU A 27 10.67 -6.11 4.14
C GLU A 27 10.65 -6.09 5.68
N ALA A 28 11.10 -5.00 6.30
CA ALA A 28 11.09 -4.84 7.75
C ALA A 28 9.66 -4.82 8.31
N VAL A 29 8.75 -4.12 7.62
CA VAL A 29 7.34 -4.06 8.00
C VAL A 29 6.67 -5.42 7.84
N PHE A 30 6.90 -6.11 6.72
CA PHE A 30 6.32 -7.42 6.46
C PHE A 30 6.71 -8.41 7.54
N LYS A 31 8.00 -8.53 7.87
CA LYS A 31 8.49 -9.43 8.94
C LYS A 31 7.79 -9.17 10.27
N LYS A 32 7.64 -7.89 10.67
CA LYS A 32 6.96 -7.51 11.90
C LYS A 32 5.51 -8.02 11.98
N TYR A 33 4.79 -8.02 10.86
CA TYR A 33 3.37 -8.37 10.83
C TYR A 33 3.09 -9.81 10.39
N ALA A 34 4.03 -10.47 9.71
CA ALA A 34 3.92 -11.88 9.32
C ALA A 34 3.75 -12.79 10.55
N ASP A 35 4.47 -12.48 11.64
CA ASP A 35 4.33 -13.19 12.92
C ASP A 35 2.91 -13.05 13.50
N ILE A 36 2.30 -11.86 13.34
CA ILE A 36 0.96 -11.55 13.85
C ILE A 36 -0.12 -12.25 13.01
N SER A 37 0.02 -12.24 11.68
CA SER A 37 -0.92 -12.89 10.76
C SER A 37 -0.72 -14.40 10.63
N LYS A 38 0.30 -14.97 11.28
CA LYS A 38 0.74 -16.37 11.10
C LYS A 38 1.04 -16.71 9.63
N GLN A 39 1.46 -15.72 8.85
CA GLN A 39 1.80 -15.90 7.46
C GLN A 39 3.17 -16.57 7.34
N THR A 40 3.20 -17.76 6.76
CA THR A 40 4.43 -18.56 6.62
C THR A 40 5.24 -18.21 5.38
N GLU A 41 4.59 -17.71 4.34
CA GLU A 41 5.22 -17.38 3.06
C GLU A 41 5.43 -15.88 2.90
N TYR A 42 6.63 -15.50 2.50
CA TYR A 42 6.91 -14.11 2.13
C TYR A 42 6.16 -13.73 0.86
N THR A 43 5.40 -12.64 0.90
CA THR A 43 4.83 -12.02 -0.31
C THR A 43 5.76 -10.92 -0.81
N PRO A 44 6.41 -11.06 -1.98
CA PRO A 44 7.25 -10.01 -2.54
C PRO A 44 6.49 -8.71 -2.81
N LEU A 45 7.10 -7.55 -2.56
CA LEU A 45 6.48 -6.23 -2.72
C LEU A 45 5.88 -6.00 -4.12
N TYR A 46 6.48 -6.50 -5.19
CA TYR A 46 5.97 -6.27 -6.55
C TYR A 46 4.52 -6.75 -6.74
N TYR A 47 4.06 -7.73 -5.95
CA TYR A 47 2.66 -8.15 -5.96
C TYR A 47 1.73 -7.05 -5.42
N PRO A 48 1.76 -6.65 -4.13
CA PRO A 48 0.88 -5.59 -3.65
C PRO A 48 1.16 -4.26 -4.34
N PHE A 49 2.40 -3.94 -4.69
CA PHE A 49 2.73 -2.71 -5.42
C PHE A 49 1.98 -2.62 -6.75
N PHE A 50 1.85 -3.73 -7.46
CA PHE A 50 1.11 -3.78 -8.72
C PHE A 50 -0.39 -3.95 -8.49
N HIS A 51 -0.81 -4.99 -7.77
CA HIS A 51 -2.21 -5.38 -7.67
C HIS A 51 -3.06 -4.40 -6.88
N LEU A 52 -2.48 -3.53 -6.05
CA LEU A 52 -3.23 -2.44 -5.43
C LEU A 52 -3.77 -1.43 -6.45
N HIS A 53 -3.29 -1.41 -7.71
CA HIS A 53 -3.84 -0.50 -8.72
C HIS A 53 -5.32 -0.76 -9.03
N THR A 54 -5.85 -1.93 -8.67
CA THR A 54 -7.29 -2.25 -8.80
C THR A 54 -8.13 -1.62 -7.69
N SER A 55 -7.50 -0.96 -6.71
CA SER A 55 -8.17 -0.19 -5.67
C SER A 55 -8.38 1.26 -6.11
N ASP A 56 -9.38 1.92 -5.52
CA ASP A 56 -9.68 3.33 -5.83
C ASP A 56 -8.65 4.32 -5.26
N PHE A 57 -7.64 3.85 -4.52
CA PHE A 57 -6.73 4.70 -3.76
C PHE A 57 -5.26 4.61 -4.18
N TRP A 58 -4.85 3.64 -5.00
CA TRP A 58 -3.45 3.42 -5.37
C TRP A 58 -3.31 3.44 -6.89
N ASN A 59 -2.37 4.23 -7.38
CA ASN A 59 -2.18 4.48 -8.79
C ASN A 59 -0.71 4.32 -9.17
N LEU A 60 -0.46 3.89 -10.41
CA LEU A 60 0.87 3.76 -10.98
C LEU A 60 1.11 4.89 -11.98
N CYS A 61 2.18 5.65 -11.79
CA CYS A 61 2.70 6.55 -12.81
C CYS A 61 3.64 5.76 -13.73
N LEU A 62 3.23 5.54 -14.97
CA LEU A 62 4.01 4.80 -15.96
C LEU A 62 5.03 5.73 -16.62
N LYS A 63 6.25 5.20 -16.87
CA LYS A 63 7.33 5.91 -17.57
C LYS A 63 6.94 6.30 -18.99
N THR A 64 6.12 5.48 -19.64
CA THR A 64 5.57 5.74 -20.97
C THR A 64 4.06 5.91 -20.85
N PRO A 65 3.54 7.14 -21.03
CA PRO A 65 2.11 7.39 -21.12
C PRO A 65 1.51 6.54 -22.26
N HIS A 66 0.34 5.93 -22.04
CA HIS A 66 -0.38 5.05 -23.01
C HIS A 66 0.15 3.62 -23.20
N SER A 67 0.97 3.12 -22.28
CA SER A 67 1.18 1.68 -22.11
C SER A 67 -0.09 1.04 -21.54
N ASP A 68 -1.13 0.90 -22.35
CA ASP A 68 -2.45 0.40 -21.91
C ASP A 68 -2.45 -1.12 -21.63
N LYS A 69 -1.33 -1.80 -21.89
CA LYS A 69 -1.18 -3.23 -21.70
C LYS A 69 -0.42 -3.52 -20.42
N PHE A 70 -1.17 -3.69 -19.34
CA PHE A 70 -0.67 -4.40 -18.18
C PHE A 70 -0.24 -5.82 -18.55
N PRO A 71 0.85 -6.34 -17.96
CA PRO A 71 1.34 -7.66 -18.28
C PRO A 71 0.38 -8.72 -17.75
N SER A 72 0.28 -9.86 -18.43
CA SER A 72 -0.45 -11.03 -17.92
C SER A 72 0.19 -11.62 -16.66
N THR A 73 1.52 -11.49 -16.53
CA THR A 73 2.29 -11.91 -15.36
C THR A 73 3.18 -10.76 -14.89
N ILE A 74 2.97 -10.30 -13.65
CA ILE A 74 3.79 -9.23 -13.07
C ILE A 74 5.14 -9.75 -12.59
N SER A 75 6.19 -8.94 -12.79
CA SER A 75 7.52 -9.20 -12.24
C SER A 75 8.15 -7.92 -11.72
N VAL A 76 9.14 -8.06 -10.85
CA VAL A 76 9.96 -6.92 -10.39
C VAL A 76 10.64 -6.20 -11.56
N GLY A 77 11.09 -6.94 -12.58
CA GLY A 77 11.69 -6.36 -13.78
C GLY A 77 10.70 -5.49 -14.55
N TRP A 78 9.44 -5.92 -14.65
CA TRP A 78 8.41 -5.11 -15.28
C TRP A 78 8.18 -3.80 -14.51
N ILE A 79 8.08 -3.84 -13.17
CA ILE A 79 7.93 -2.62 -12.36
C ILE A 79 9.07 -1.65 -12.63
N ARG A 80 10.32 -2.12 -12.53
CA ARG A 80 11.51 -1.29 -12.75
C ARG A 80 11.58 -0.66 -14.13
N ASN A 81 11.10 -1.37 -15.16
CA ASN A 81 11.18 -0.91 -16.54
C ASN A 81 10.02 0.01 -16.94
N ASN A 82 8.86 -0.09 -16.29
CA ASN A 82 7.63 0.55 -16.77
C ASN A 82 7.03 1.55 -15.79
N VAL A 83 7.32 1.44 -14.50
CA VAL A 83 6.74 2.31 -13.47
C VAL A 83 7.79 3.30 -13.00
N GLU A 84 7.44 4.59 -13.00
CA GLU A 84 8.30 5.64 -12.46
C GLU A 84 8.14 5.73 -10.95
N TYR A 85 6.90 5.83 -10.49
CA TYR A 85 6.53 5.78 -9.08
C TYR A 85 5.06 5.36 -8.94
N ALA A 86 4.66 4.96 -7.75
CA ALA A 86 3.24 4.87 -7.39
C ALA A 86 2.82 6.11 -6.59
N TYR A 87 1.53 6.40 -6.56
CA TYR A 87 0.96 7.47 -5.75
C TYR A 87 -0.41 7.06 -5.23
N ILE A 88 -0.83 7.64 -4.11
CA ILE A 88 -2.16 7.42 -3.55
C ILE A 88 -3.12 8.55 -3.94
N ALA A 89 -4.42 8.31 -3.81
CA ALA A 89 -5.43 9.33 -4.04
C ALA A 89 -5.10 10.62 -3.25
N PRO A 90 -5.18 11.83 -3.85
CA PRO A 90 -4.76 13.08 -3.22
C PRO A 90 -5.37 13.30 -1.83
N LYS A 91 -6.68 13.04 -1.67
CA LYS A 91 -7.35 13.16 -0.38
C LYS A 91 -6.75 12.25 0.70
N LEU A 92 -6.38 11.01 0.33
CA LEU A 92 -5.73 10.10 1.26
C LEU A 92 -4.32 10.59 1.62
N TRP A 93 -3.56 11.10 0.64
CA TRP A 93 -2.26 11.71 0.89
C TRP A 93 -2.32 12.86 1.88
N ASP A 94 -3.28 13.77 1.70
CA ASP A 94 -3.48 14.93 2.59
C ASP A 94 -3.80 14.48 4.02
N MET A 95 -4.70 13.50 4.17
CA MET A 95 -5.02 12.92 5.47
C MET A 95 -3.77 12.33 6.14
N LEU A 96 -2.95 11.58 5.41
CA LEU A 96 -1.77 10.91 5.97
C LEU A 96 -0.64 11.88 6.36
N GLN A 97 -0.74 13.18 6.05
CA GLN A 97 0.19 14.16 6.60
C GLN A 97 0.01 14.35 8.11
N HIS A 98 -1.19 14.10 8.64
CA HIS A 98 -1.46 14.19 10.07
C HIS A 98 -1.24 12.83 10.76
N LYS A 99 -0.43 12.83 11.82
CA LYS A 99 -0.09 11.61 12.59
C LYS A 99 -1.32 10.86 13.11
N VAL A 100 -2.37 11.59 13.51
CA VAL A 100 -3.62 10.98 14.01
C VAL A 100 -4.26 10.06 12.96
N TYR A 101 -4.32 10.49 11.70
CA TYR A 101 -4.90 9.67 10.63
C TYR A 101 -3.99 8.50 10.24
N ARG A 102 -2.66 8.68 10.32
CA ARG A 102 -1.71 7.56 10.15
C ARG A 102 -1.91 6.47 11.20
N ASN A 103 -2.01 6.86 12.47
CA ASN A 103 -2.25 5.92 13.57
C ASN A 103 -3.58 5.18 13.38
N ARG A 104 -4.67 5.89 13.09
CA ARG A 104 -5.99 5.28 12.86
C ARG A 104 -5.99 4.28 11.69
N LEU A 105 -5.36 4.64 10.57
CA LEU A 105 -5.24 3.73 9.43
C LEU A 105 -4.37 2.51 9.77
N ALA A 106 -3.31 2.70 10.57
CA ALA A 106 -2.48 1.60 11.04
C ALA A 106 -3.22 0.63 11.96
N GLU A 107 -3.95 1.14 12.95
CA GLU A 107 -4.81 0.35 13.83
C GLU A 107 -5.84 -0.44 13.03
N PHE A 108 -6.57 0.24 12.14
CA PHE A 108 -7.56 -0.40 11.27
C PHE A 108 -6.98 -1.54 10.43
N ILE A 109 -5.86 -1.31 9.72
CA ILE A 109 -5.24 -2.38 8.90
C ILE A 109 -4.79 -3.55 9.78
N VAL A 110 -4.24 -3.29 10.96
CA VAL A 110 -3.81 -4.35 11.87
C VAL A 110 -4.99 -5.17 12.36
N ASP A 111 -6.07 -4.51 12.77
CA ASP A 111 -7.22 -5.17 13.36
C ASP A 111 -8.08 -5.88 12.32
N GLU A 112 -8.34 -5.24 11.17
CA GLU A 112 -9.32 -5.70 10.19
C GLU A 112 -8.74 -6.46 8.98
N GLU A 113 -7.43 -6.39 8.74
CA GLU A 113 -6.80 -7.11 7.63
C GLU A 113 -5.72 -8.10 8.08
N ILE A 114 -4.97 -7.79 9.14
CA ILE A 114 -3.84 -8.64 9.59
C ILE A 114 -4.32 -9.67 10.63
N LYS A 115 -5.03 -9.24 11.67
CA LYS A 115 -5.51 -10.15 12.73
C LYS A 115 -6.69 -11.01 12.29
N THR A 116 -7.57 -10.46 11.47
CA THR A 116 -8.78 -11.11 10.92
C THR A 116 -8.50 -11.80 9.58
N ALA A 117 -7.26 -11.86 9.08
CA ALA A 117 -6.90 -12.57 7.84
C ALA A 117 -7.38 -14.04 7.83
N THR A 118 -7.60 -14.63 9.01
CA THR A 118 -8.19 -15.97 9.18
C THR A 118 -9.72 -16.01 9.01
N THR A 119 -10.41 -14.88 8.79
CA THR A 119 -11.87 -14.75 8.76
C THR A 119 -12.34 -13.76 7.68
N ARG A 120 -12.47 -14.28 6.46
CA ARG A 120 -13.30 -13.81 5.31
C ARG A 120 -13.28 -12.30 4.98
N SER A 121 -12.37 -11.93 4.08
CA SER A 121 -12.30 -10.62 3.39
C SER A 121 -13.51 -10.38 2.46
N ARG A 122 -14.38 -9.41 2.77
CA ARG A 122 -15.21 -8.69 1.78
C ARG A 122 -15.50 -7.24 2.22
N SER A 123 -15.08 -6.29 1.37
CA SER A 123 -15.43 -4.85 1.32
C SER A 123 -14.69 -3.88 2.27
N PHE A 124 -13.36 -3.90 2.19
CA PHE A 124 -12.38 -3.01 2.84
C PHE A 124 -12.70 -1.49 2.77
N MET A 125 -12.90 -0.91 1.57
CA MET A 125 -12.97 0.56 1.40
C MET A 125 -14.32 1.19 1.75
N ARG A 126 -15.44 0.49 1.51
CA ARG A 126 -16.78 1.05 1.80
C ARG A 126 -17.03 1.15 3.31
N ILE A 127 -16.53 0.18 4.07
CA ILE A 127 -16.62 0.16 5.53
C ILE A 127 -15.71 1.24 6.12
N PHE A 128 -14.46 1.32 5.64
CA PHE A 128 -13.48 2.31 6.13
C PHE A 128 -13.90 3.77 5.86
N LEU A 129 -14.38 4.09 4.65
CA LEU A 129 -14.85 5.45 4.31
C LEU A 129 -16.08 5.86 5.12
N ASN A 130 -17.05 4.96 5.32
CA ASN A 130 -18.23 5.24 6.13
C ASN A 130 -17.89 5.40 7.61
N TRP A 131 -16.93 4.64 8.13
CA TRP A 131 -16.47 4.76 9.52
C TRP A 131 -15.67 6.05 9.77
N LEU A 132 -14.88 6.51 8.80
CA LEU A 132 -14.08 7.74 8.91
C LEU A 132 -14.92 9.03 8.94
N VAL A 133 -16.10 9.03 8.33
CA VAL A 133 -16.96 10.22 8.14
C VAL A 133 -18.08 10.29 9.18
N ALA A 134 -18.29 9.25 9.98
CA ALA A 134 -19.38 9.17 10.98
C ALA A 134 -19.11 9.95 12.29
N ILE A 135 -18.23 10.96 12.28
CA ILE A 135 -17.96 11.87 13.41
C ILE A 135 -18.21 13.32 12.98
#